data_AF-A0A2N6GB30-F1
#
_entry.id   AF-A0A2N6GB30-F1
#
_cell.length_a   1.000
_cell.length_b   1.000
_cell.length_c   1.000
_cell.angle_alpha   90.00
_cell.angle_beta   90.00
_cell.angle_gamma   90.00
#
_symmetry.space_group_name_H-M   'P 1'
#
loop_
_entity.id
_entity.type
_entity.pdbx_description
1 polymer ?
#
loop_
_entity_poly.entity_id
_entity_poly.type
_entity_poly.pdbx_seq_one_letter_code
_entity_poly.pdbx_strand_id
1 'polypeptide(L)'
;MAKPMHETPMLDQLETGPWPSFVTGLKRLANDNDMMVDLLGQLETSYQTRKGYWKGGTVGVIGYGGGIIPRFTELKDDKGKPVFPAAAEFHTLRVMPPPGMHYDTNTLRKMCDIWEKYGSGLIAFHGQSGDIMFQGATTDNVQPAFDALNEMGFDLGGAGPAVRTGMSCVGAARCEQSCVDEGRTMRMLVNNALDD
;
A
#
# COMPACT_ATOMS: atom_id res chain seq x y z
N MET A 1 12.56 14.63 -11.23
CA MET A 1 13.06 15.30 -10.01
C MET A 1 11.88 15.90 -9.29
N ALA A 2 11.67 15.48 -8.05
CA ALA A 2 10.64 16.01 -7.18
C ALA A 2 11.00 17.43 -6.68
N LYS A 3 10.05 18.05 -5.99
CA LYS A 3 10.22 19.30 -5.25
C LYS A 3 11.23 19.15 -4.09
N PRO A 4 11.74 20.27 -3.53
CA PRO A 4 12.67 20.22 -2.41
C PRO A 4 12.11 19.46 -1.20
N MET A 5 12.94 18.66 -0.54
CA MET A 5 12.57 17.92 0.66
C MET A 5 12.29 18.86 1.83
N HIS A 6 11.31 18.50 2.66
CA HIS A 6 11.08 19.15 3.96
C HIS A 6 12.18 18.76 4.96
N GLU A 7 12.47 19.63 5.93
CA GLU A 7 13.34 19.27 7.04
C GLU A 7 12.65 18.23 7.94
N THR A 8 13.34 17.13 8.25
CA THR A 8 12.78 16.01 9.04
C THR A 8 13.68 15.59 10.20
N PRO A 9 14.07 16.51 11.11
CA PRO A 9 15.10 16.25 12.11
C PRO A 9 14.79 15.07 13.05
N MET A 10 13.52 14.78 13.35
CA MET A 10 13.16 13.61 14.15
C MET A 10 13.25 12.32 13.34
N LEU A 11 12.78 12.31 12.09
CA LEU A 11 12.90 11.15 11.21
C LEU A 11 14.36 10.84 10.85
N ASP A 12 15.21 11.85 10.72
CA ASP A 12 16.64 11.69 10.40
C ASP A 12 17.36 10.83 11.45
N GLN A 13 16.92 10.88 12.72
CA GLN A 13 17.48 10.02 13.78
C GLN A 13 17.24 8.53 13.51
N LEU A 14 16.17 8.19 12.78
CA LEU A 14 15.77 6.82 12.47
C LEU A 14 16.51 6.23 11.27
N GLU A 15 17.42 6.98 10.63
CA GLU A 15 18.31 6.46 9.60
C GLU A 15 19.56 5.79 10.18
N THR A 16 19.83 6.04 11.47
CA THR A 16 20.99 5.46 12.15
C THR A 16 20.71 4.06 12.69
N GLY A 17 21.77 3.31 12.96
CA GLY A 17 21.69 1.95 13.50
C GLY A 17 21.72 0.86 12.42
N PRO A 18 21.72 -0.42 12.84
CA PRO A 18 21.97 -1.53 11.93
C PRO A 18 20.72 -2.03 11.18
N TRP A 19 19.51 -1.68 11.64
CA TRP A 19 18.27 -2.15 11.02
C TRP A 19 17.94 -1.34 9.76
N PRO A 20 17.46 -1.96 8.67
CA PRO A 20 17.06 -1.23 7.46
C PRO A 20 16.03 -0.15 7.77
N SER A 21 16.43 1.11 7.60
CA SER A 21 15.57 2.24 7.93
C SER A 21 14.47 2.41 6.90
N PHE A 22 13.22 2.45 7.37
CA PHE A 22 12.10 2.82 6.52
C PHE A 22 12.21 4.28 6.05
N VAL A 23 12.79 5.18 6.87
CA VAL A 23 12.98 6.60 6.51
C VAL A 23 13.91 6.73 5.31
N THR A 24 15.02 5.99 5.28
CA THR A 24 15.92 5.96 4.12
C THR A 24 15.19 5.47 2.86
N GLY A 25 14.32 4.47 2.99
CA GLY A 25 13.47 4.01 1.88
C GLY A 25 12.48 5.07 1.39
N LEU A 26 11.80 5.77 2.31
CA LEU A 26 10.87 6.87 1.97
C LEU A 26 11.60 8.04 1.31
N LYS A 27 12.77 8.44 1.82
CA LYS A 27 13.61 9.51 1.23
C LYS A 27 14.08 9.14 -0.18
N ARG A 28 14.42 7.87 -0.41
CA ARG A 28 14.78 7.40 -1.76
C ARG A 28 13.63 7.59 -2.75
N LEU A 29 12.40 7.25 -2.37
CA LEU A 29 11.21 7.47 -3.21
C LEU A 29 10.92 8.97 -3.40
N ALA A 30 11.13 9.77 -2.34
CA ALA A 30 10.92 11.21 -2.37
C ALA A 30 11.86 11.98 -3.31
N ASN A 31 12.98 11.39 -3.77
CA ASN A 31 13.84 12.02 -4.78
C ASN A 31 13.09 12.28 -6.11
N ASP A 32 12.13 11.41 -6.43
CA ASP A 32 11.43 11.41 -7.72
C ASP A 32 9.91 11.56 -7.61
N ASN A 33 9.35 11.60 -6.40
CA ASN A 33 7.91 11.69 -6.18
C ASN A 33 7.51 12.75 -5.12
N ASP A 34 6.78 13.79 -5.56
CA ASP A 34 6.30 14.90 -4.71
C ASP A 34 5.37 14.45 -3.58
N MET A 35 4.59 13.38 -3.79
CA MET A 35 3.71 12.80 -2.77
C MET A 35 4.54 12.23 -1.62
N MET A 36 5.69 11.63 -1.93
CA MET A 36 6.60 11.06 -0.93
C MET A 36 7.38 12.12 -0.17
N VAL A 37 7.73 13.24 -0.83
CA VAL A 37 8.25 14.43 -0.15
C VAL A 37 7.25 14.90 0.90
N ASP A 38 5.98 15.06 0.51
CA ASP A 38 4.93 15.54 1.40
C ASP A 38 4.54 14.54 2.50
N LEU A 39 4.58 13.25 2.21
CA LEU A 39 4.40 12.20 3.21
C LEU A 39 5.45 12.31 4.32
N LEU A 40 6.71 12.56 3.98
CA LEU A 40 7.79 12.75 4.97
C LEU A 40 7.54 13.97 5.86
N GLY A 41 7.14 15.10 5.28
CA GLY A 41 6.80 16.30 6.06
C GLY A 41 5.61 16.06 7.01
N GLN A 42 4.58 15.37 6.54
CA GLN A 42 3.42 15.02 7.38
C GLN A 42 3.80 14.03 8.49
N LEU A 43 4.66 13.06 8.19
CA LEU A 43 5.14 12.09 9.17
C LEU A 43 6.02 12.77 10.23
N GLU A 44 6.94 13.65 9.84
CA GLU A 44 7.73 14.46 10.76
C GLU A 44 6.83 15.28 11.68
N THR A 45 5.81 15.95 11.12
CA THR A 45 4.84 16.71 11.93
C THR A 45 4.14 15.79 12.94
N SER A 46 3.80 14.57 12.54
CA SER A 46 3.21 13.56 13.42
C SER A 46 4.16 13.12 14.54
N TYR A 47 5.47 13.05 14.29
CA TYR A 47 6.50 12.77 15.30
C TYR A 47 6.62 13.91 16.32
N GLN A 48 6.62 15.16 15.83
CA GLN A 48 6.73 16.35 16.67
C GLN A 48 5.52 16.53 17.58
N THR A 49 4.30 16.32 17.05
CA THR A 49 3.05 16.55 17.80
C THR A 49 2.48 15.30 18.46
N ARG A 50 3.02 14.11 18.13
CA ARG A 50 2.55 12.80 18.62
C ARG A 50 1.08 12.53 18.29
N LYS A 51 0.63 13.00 17.11
CA LYS A 51 -0.74 12.85 16.63
C LYS A 51 -0.75 12.28 15.20
N GLY A 52 -1.70 11.39 14.93
CA GLY A 52 -2.02 10.98 13.56
C GLY A 52 -2.96 11.99 12.89
N TYR A 53 -2.62 12.44 11.69
CA TYR A 53 -3.39 13.42 10.91
C TYR A 53 -4.11 12.79 9.71
N TRP A 54 -4.64 11.59 9.88
CA TRP A 54 -5.28 10.86 8.78
C TRP A 54 -6.74 10.57 9.10
N LYS A 55 -7.62 11.05 8.22
CA LYS A 55 -9.06 10.79 8.25
C LYS A 55 -9.40 9.68 7.26
N GLY A 56 -10.45 8.92 7.55
CA GLY A 56 -11.03 7.96 6.60
C GLY A 56 -11.93 8.66 5.57
N GLY A 57 -12.48 7.90 4.62
CA GLY A 57 -13.48 8.40 3.71
C GLY A 57 -14.06 7.27 2.87
N THR A 58 -14.59 7.60 1.70
CA THR A 58 -15.17 6.63 0.76
C THR A 58 -14.56 6.85 -0.62
N VAL A 59 -13.78 5.88 -1.07
CA VAL A 59 -13.25 5.76 -2.44
C VAL A 59 -13.23 4.27 -2.75
N GLY A 60 -13.56 3.91 -3.99
CA GLY A 60 -13.63 2.52 -4.44
C GLY A 60 -13.37 2.44 -5.94
N VAL A 61 -13.57 1.24 -6.49
CA VAL A 61 -13.51 0.97 -7.93
C VAL A 61 -14.88 0.51 -8.41
N ILE A 62 -15.18 0.71 -9.69
CA ILE A 62 -16.43 0.26 -10.30
C ILE A 62 -16.53 -1.27 -10.15
N GLY A 63 -17.67 -1.73 -9.65
CA GLY A 63 -17.96 -3.14 -9.43
C GLY A 63 -17.73 -3.64 -8.01
N TYR A 64 -16.84 -3.02 -7.22
CA TYR A 64 -16.49 -3.50 -5.88
C TYR A 64 -16.81 -2.51 -4.75
N GLY A 65 -17.27 -3.06 -3.62
CA GLY A 65 -17.53 -2.30 -2.39
C GLY A 65 -16.35 -2.25 -1.40
N GLY A 66 -15.23 -2.92 -1.72
CA GLY A 66 -14.07 -3.09 -0.84
C GLY A 66 -12.73 -3.02 -1.57
N GLY A 67 -11.65 -3.34 -0.87
CA GLY A 67 -10.27 -3.39 -1.39
C GLY A 67 -9.49 -2.07 -1.35
N ILE A 68 -10.17 -0.93 -1.29
CA ILE A 68 -9.54 0.39 -1.17
C ILE A 68 -9.64 0.90 0.27
N ILE A 69 -8.51 1.35 0.83
CA ILE A 69 -8.47 2.05 2.13
C ILE A 69 -8.23 3.54 1.87
N PRO A 70 -9.28 4.36 1.80
CA PRO A 70 -9.14 5.79 1.57
C PRO A 70 -8.58 6.52 2.80
N ARG A 71 -7.59 7.37 2.56
CA ARG A 71 -7.01 8.29 3.55
C ARG A 71 -6.87 9.68 2.99
N PHE A 72 -7.30 10.65 3.80
CA PHE A 72 -7.21 12.08 3.54
C PHE A 72 -6.50 12.76 4.70
N THR A 73 -5.67 13.74 4.43
CA THR A 73 -4.98 14.47 5.50
C THR A 73 -5.94 15.37 6.30
N GLU A 74 -5.75 15.38 7.61
CA GLU A 74 -6.33 16.35 8.54
C GLU A 74 -5.35 17.46 8.91
N LEU A 75 -4.09 17.38 8.42
CA LEU A 75 -3.09 18.39 8.67
C LEU A 75 -3.30 19.56 7.71
N LYS A 76 -3.99 20.59 8.21
CA LYS A 76 -4.41 21.76 7.46
C LYS A 76 -3.86 23.05 8.06
N ASP A 77 -3.64 24.04 7.21
CA ASP A 77 -3.33 25.41 7.61
C ASP A 77 -4.57 26.13 8.17
N ASP A 78 -4.38 27.37 8.65
CA ASP A 78 -5.45 28.21 9.20
C ASP A 78 -6.57 28.54 8.17
N LYS A 79 -6.31 28.31 6.88
CA LYS A 79 -7.26 28.51 5.78
C LYS A 79 -7.94 27.20 5.36
N GLY A 80 -7.69 26.11 6.08
CA GLY A 80 -8.29 24.80 5.83
C GLY A 80 -7.68 24.03 4.65
N LYS A 81 -6.53 24.49 4.12
CA LYS A 81 -5.82 23.81 3.03
C LYS A 81 -4.82 22.80 3.59
N PRO A 82 -4.62 21.64 2.93
CA PRO A 82 -3.55 20.71 3.29
C PRO A 82 -2.20 21.42 3.38
N VAL A 83 -1.48 21.23 4.49
CA VAL A 83 -0.10 21.72 4.63
C VAL A 83 0.81 21.05 3.60
N PHE A 84 0.54 19.77 3.31
CA PHE A 84 1.27 18.92 2.37
C PHE A 84 0.33 18.50 1.23
N PRO A 85 0.14 19.35 0.21
CA PRO A 85 -0.91 19.17 -0.79
C PRO A 85 -0.73 17.94 -1.70
N ALA A 86 0.51 17.51 -1.98
CA ALA A 86 0.75 16.33 -2.81
C ALA A 86 0.38 15.01 -2.10
N ALA A 87 0.37 15.00 -0.76
CA ALA A 87 -0.09 13.88 0.06
C ALA A 87 -1.47 14.15 0.70
N ALA A 88 -2.26 15.07 0.14
CA ALA A 88 -3.60 15.38 0.64
C ALA A 88 -4.52 14.16 0.61
N GLU A 89 -4.32 13.30 -0.39
CA GLU A 89 -4.94 11.99 -0.56
C GLU A 89 -3.82 10.93 -0.60
N PHE A 90 -3.99 9.86 0.16
CA PHE A 90 -2.98 8.80 0.27
C PHE A 90 -3.63 7.41 0.37
N HIS A 91 -4.44 7.07 -0.63
CA HIS A 91 -5.27 5.88 -0.62
C HIS A 91 -4.43 4.61 -0.80
N THR A 92 -4.81 3.53 -0.13
CA THR A 92 -4.13 2.23 -0.26
C THR A 92 -4.99 1.24 -1.04
N LEU A 93 -4.43 0.65 -2.09
CA LEU A 93 -5.01 -0.50 -2.77
C LEU A 93 -4.50 -1.77 -2.09
N ARG A 94 -5.42 -2.61 -1.60
CA ARG A 94 -5.09 -3.96 -1.16
C ARG A 94 -5.27 -4.91 -2.33
N VAL A 95 -4.21 -5.62 -2.69
CA VAL A 95 -4.19 -6.56 -3.81
C VAL A 95 -3.87 -7.94 -3.28
N MET A 96 -4.65 -8.94 -3.70
CA MET A 96 -4.48 -10.31 -3.21
C MET A 96 -3.08 -10.85 -3.58
N PRO A 97 -2.37 -11.52 -2.64
CA PRO A 97 -1.11 -12.17 -2.94
C PRO A 97 -1.36 -13.54 -3.59
N PRO A 98 -0.36 -14.12 -4.29
CA PRO A 98 -0.36 -15.53 -4.60
C PRO A 98 -0.20 -16.37 -3.32
N PRO A 99 -0.69 -17.62 -3.29
CA PRO A 99 -0.55 -18.50 -2.13
C PRO A 99 0.91 -18.71 -1.72
N GLY A 100 1.16 -18.66 -0.40
CA GLY A 100 2.51 -18.76 0.16
C GLY A 100 3.45 -17.61 -0.22
N MET A 101 2.96 -16.52 -0.81
CA MET A 101 3.73 -15.32 -1.19
C MET A 101 4.91 -15.61 -2.13
N HIS A 102 4.75 -16.54 -3.09
CA HIS A 102 5.76 -16.82 -4.10
C HIS A 102 5.58 -15.91 -5.32
N TYR A 103 6.66 -15.24 -5.73
CA TYR A 103 6.68 -14.33 -6.86
C TYR A 103 7.84 -14.62 -7.78
N ASP A 104 7.64 -14.42 -9.09
CA ASP A 104 8.72 -14.25 -10.03
C ASP A 104 9.12 -12.77 -10.14
N THR A 105 10.36 -12.52 -10.56
CA THR A 105 10.90 -11.16 -10.63
C THR A 105 10.25 -10.30 -11.72
N ASN A 106 9.69 -10.88 -12.78
CA ASN A 106 9.06 -10.10 -13.85
C ASN A 106 7.72 -9.54 -13.36
N THR A 107 6.95 -10.33 -12.61
CA THR A 107 5.71 -9.88 -11.98
C THR A 107 5.97 -8.73 -10.99
N LEU A 108 6.97 -8.87 -10.11
CA LEU A 108 7.31 -7.82 -9.15
C LEU A 108 7.75 -6.52 -9.83
N ARG A 109 8.56 -6.60 -10.89
CA ARG A 109 8.98 -5.40 -11.64
C ARG A 109 7.79 -4.68 -12.27
N LYS A 110 6.88 -5.41 -12.91
CA LYS A 110 5.67 -4.82 -13.49
C LYS A 110 4.76 -4.17 -12.45
N MET A 111 4.64 -4.78 -11.26
CA MET A 111 3.92 -4.15 -10.14
C MET A 111 4.56 -2.82 -9.72
N CYS A 112 5.90 -2.75 -9.66
CA CYS A 112 6.60 -1.50 -9.41
C CYS A 112 6.34 -0.47 -10.52
N ASP A 113 6.44 -0.86 -11.80
CA ASP A 113 6.20 0.03 -12.95
C ASP A 113 4.79 0.64 -12.90
N ILE A 114 3.78 -0.18 -12.58
CA ILE A 114 2.40 0.29 -12.41
C ILE A 114 2.30 1.26 -11.23
N TRP A 115 2.91 0.92 -10.10
CA TRP A 115 2.75 1.73 -8.90
C TRP A 115 3.54 3.04 -8.93
N GLU A 116 4.68 3.09 -9.62
CA GLU A 116 5.38 4.34 -9.92
C GLU A 116 4.55 5.24 -10.83
N LYS A 117 3.80 4.66 -11.78
CA LYS A 117 2.94 5.43 -12.70
C LYS A 117 1.73 6.05 -12.01
N TYR A 118 1.05 5.31 -11.14
CA TYR A 118 -0.25 5.74 -10.59
C TYR A 118 -0.21 6.16 -9.12
N GLY A 119 0.82 5.79 -8.38
CA GLY A 119 0.89 5.97 -6.94
C GLY A 119 2.18 6.61 -6.46
N SER A 120 2.48 6.36 -5.20
CA SER A 120 3.61 6.96 -4.50
C SER A 120 4.93 6.20 -4.69
N GLY A 121 4.87 4.99 -5.25
CA GLY A 121 5.98 4.03 -5.25
C GLY A 121 6.15 3.27 -3.92
N LEU A 122 5.45 3.64 -2.84
CA LEU A 122 5.49 2.93 -1.57
C LEU A 122 4.64 1.66 -1.63
N ILE A 123 5.27 0.51 -1.43
CA ILE A 123 4.60 -0.80 -1.37
C ILE A 123 5.01 -1.50 -0.07
N ALA A 124 4.04 -2.05 0.65
CA ALA A 124 4.30 -2.97 1.74
C ALA A 124 3.99 -4.41 1.32
N PHE A 125 5.05 -5.23 1.36
CA PHE A 125 5.03 -6.68 1.24
C PHE A 125 5.23 -7.26 2.66
N HIS A 126 4.18 -7.57 3.42
CA HIS A 126 2.75 -7.54 3.11
C HIS A 126 1.95 -6.85 4.22
N GLY A 127 0.67 -6.59 3.97
CA GLY A 127 -0.29 -6.33 5.03
C GLY A 127 -0.46 -7.54 5.95
N GLN A 128 -0.93 -7.29 7.17
CA GLN A 128 -1.03 -8.34 8.19
C GLN A 128 -1.97 -9.49 7.79
N SER A 129 -3.02 -9.18 7.02
CA SER A 129 -3.94 -10.16 6.44
C SER A 129 -3.38 -10.87 5.20
N GLY A 130 -2.23 -10.42 4.66
CA GLY A 130 -1.55 -11.02 3.50
C GLY A 130 -1.54 -10.16 2.24
N ASP A 131 -2.43 -9.17 2.12
CA ASP A 131 -2.50 -8.31 0.93
C ASP A 131 -1.17 -7.61 0.62
N ILE A 132 -0.86 -7.48 -0.67
CA ILE A 132 0.11 -6.50 -1.13
C ILE A 132 -0.54 -5.13 -0.96
N MET A 133 0.10 -4.23 -0.21
CA MET A 133 -0.44 -2.89 0.04
C MET A 133 0.30 -1.88 -0.81
N PHE A 134 -0.34 -1.45 -1.89
CA PHE A 134 0.09 -0.34 -2.71
C PHE A 134 -0.40 0.96 -2.07
N GLN A 135 0.48 1.69 -1.41
CA GLN A 135 0.13 2.78 -0.49
C GLN A 135 0.36 4.16 -1.10
N GLY A 136 -0.66 5.00 -1.12
CA GLY A 136 -0.56 6.36 -1.64
C GLY A 136 -0.92 6.45 -3.12
N ALA A 137 -2.20 6.66 -3.39
CA ALA A 137 -2.72 7.14 -4.65
C ALA A 137 -3.75 8.25 -4.39
N THR A 138 -3.94 9.12 -5.38
CA THR A 138 -5.08 10.04 -5.42
C THR A 138 -6.33 9.30 -5.85
N THR A 139 -7.51 9.85 -5.54
CA THR A 139 -8.81 9.32 -5.94
C THR A 139 -8.86 9.02 -7.44
N ASP A 140 -8.39 9.96 -8.27
CA ASP A 140 -8.41 9.85 -9.73
C ASP A 140 -7.53 8.70 -10.26
N ASN A 141 -6.51 8.31 -9.51
CA ASN A 141 -5.60 7.23 -9.89
C ASN A 141 -6.01 5.85 -9.34
N VAL A 142 -7.00 5.76 -8.45
CA VAL A 142 -7.41 4.48 -7.85
C VAL A 142 -7.94 3.51 -8.92
N GLN A 143 -8.87 3.95 -9.78
CA GLN A 143 -9.42 3.10 -10.83
C GLN A 143 -8.37 2.72 -11.89
N PRO A 144 -7.60 3.66 -12.48
CA PRO A 144 -6.55 3.30 -13.45
C PRO A 144 -5.47 2.38 -12.89
N ALA A 145 -5.09 2.53 -11.62
CA ALA A 145 -4.14 1.63 -10.97
C ALA A 145 -4.70 0.22 -10.84
N PHE A 146 -5.97 0.09 -10.42
CA PHE A 146 -6.64 -1.20 -10.33
C PHE A 146 -6.76 -1.87 -11.71
N ASP A 147 -7.21 -1.14 -12.72
CA ASP A 147 -7.38 -1.69 -14.08
C ASP A 147 -6.05 -2.28 -14.61
N ALA A 148 -4.93 -1.59 -14.39
CA ALA A 148 -3.61 -2.06 -14.81
C ALA A 148 -3.13 -3.31 -14.04
N LEU A 149 -3.43 -3.39 -12.73
CA LEU A 149 -3.12 -4.57 -11.91
C LEU A 149 -4.01 -5.76 -12.31
N ASN A 150 -5.28 -5.49 -12.61
CA ASN A 150 -6.26 -6.49 -13.05
C ASN A 150 -5.92 -7.05 -14.44
N GLU A 151 -5.43 -6.22 -15.37
CA GLU A 151 -4.93 -6.65 -16.67
C GLU A 151 -3.73 -7.62 -16.55
N MET A 152 -2.94 -7.53 -15.47
CA MET A 152 -1.89 -8.50 -15.15
C MET A 152 -2.41 -9.79 -14.49
N GLY A 153 -3.70 -9.87 -14.18
CA GLY A 153 -4.33 -11.00 -13.50
C GLY A 153 -4.34 -10.91 -11.98
N PHE A 154 -4.06 -9.74 -11.39
CA PHE A 154 -4.14 -9.51 -9.95
C PHE A 154 -5.41 -8.76 -9.58
N ASP A 155 -6.15 -9.27 -8.61
CA ASP A 155 -7.39 -8.66 -8.17
C ASP A 155 -7.28 -8.02 -6.78
N LEU A 156 -8.24 -7.16 -6.43
CA LEU A 156 -8.27 -6.52 -5.11
C LEU A 156 -8.52 -7.55 -4.02
N GLY A 157 -7.88 -7.32 -2.87
CA GLY A 157 -8.15 -8.04 -1.64
C GLY A 157 -9.34 -7.51 -0.88
N GLY A 158 -9.74 -8.22 0.18
CA GLY A 158 -10.89 -7.84 0.99
C GLY A 158 -10.62 -6.66 1.93
N ALA A 159 -11.54 -5.70 1.96
CA ALA A 159 -11.58 -4.63 2.96
C ALA A 159 -13.03 -4.30 3.34
N GLY A 160 -13.23 -3.70 4.52
CA GLY A 160 -14.58 -3.39 5.00
C GLY A 160 -15.37 -4.63 5.45
N PRO A 161 -16.71 -4.61 5.36
CA PRO A 161 -17.59 -5.70 5.77
C PRO A 161 -17.76 -6.74 4.64
N ALA A 162 -16.65 -7.37 4.23
CA ALA A 162 -16.59 -8.42 3.22
C ALA A 162 -15.66 -9.54 3.70
N VAL A 163 -15.69 -10.70 3.05
CA VAL A 163 -14.67 -11.73 3.27
C VAL A 163 -13.30 -11.13 3.00
N ARG A 164 -12.37 -11.36 3.94
CA ARG A 164 -11.01 -10.85 3.84
C ARG A 164 -10.14 -11.83 3.06
N THR A 165 -9.06 -11.31 2.51
CA THR A 165 -8.06 -12.09 1.78
C THR A 165 -7.64 -13.32 2.57
N GLY A 166 -7.82 -14.50 1.97
CA GLY A 166 -7.36 -15.77 2.53
C GLY A 166 -5.84 -15.86 2.45
N MET A 167 -5.22 -16.58 3.39
CA MET A 167 -3.78 -16.80 3.40
C MET A 167 -3.44 -18.23 3.78
N SER A 168 -2.34 -18.72 3.20
CA SER A 168 -1.71 -19.98 3.56
C SER A 168 -0.29 -19.77 4.07
N CYS A 169 0.22 -20.74 4.83
CA CYS A 169 1.66 -20.89 5.00
C CYS A 169 2.32 -21.34 3.68
N VAL A 170 3.64 -21.54 3.68
CA VAL A 170 4.38 -22.05 2.51
C VAL A 170 3.90 -23.45 2.10
N GLY A 171 3.46 -24.25 3.06
CA GLY A 171 2.75 -25.50 2.82
C GLY A 171 3.53 -26.55 2.03
N ALA A 172 2.80 -27.37 1.28
CA ALA A 172 3.32 -28.45 0.43
C ALA A 172 4.37 -27.98 -0.60
N ALA A 173 4.50 -26.67 -0.84
CA ALA A 173 5.57 -26.13 -1.69
C ALA A 173 6.96 -26.33 -1.07
N ARG A 174 7.09 -26.33 0.27
CA ARG A 174 8.41 -26.42 0.93
C ARG A 174 8.39 -26.93 2.38
N CYS A 175 7.33 -27.60 2.82
CA CYS A 175 7.21 -28.14 4.18
C CYS A 175 6.82 -29.62 4.12
N GLU A 176 7.68 -30.50 4.63
CA GLU A 176 7.45 -31.93 4.72
C GLU A 176 6.40 -32.32 5.78
N GLN A 177 5.98 -31.38 6.61
CA GLN A 177 4.91 -31.55 7.61
C GLN A 177 3.53 -31.11 7.09
N SER A 178 3.45 -30.71 5.81
CA SER A 178 2.18 -30.32 5.19
C SER A 178 1.26 -31.54 5.04
N CYS A 179 0.01 -31.39 5.49
CA CYS A 179 -1.01 -32.44 5.45
C CYS A 179 -2.05 -32.25 4.34
N VAL A 180 -2.03 -31.10 3.65
CA VAL A 180 -2.94 -30.73 2.56
C VAL A 180 -2.19 -29.85 1.57
N ASP A 181 -2.67 -29.70 0.33
CA ASP A 181 -2.14 -28.66 -0.55
C ASP A 181 -2.72 -27.30 -0.14
N GLU A 182 -2.01 -26.55 0.70
CA GLU A 182 -2.49 -25.28 1.25
C GLU A 182 -2.68 -24.22 0.16
N GLY A 183 -1.82 -24.22 -0.85
CA GLY A 183 -1.91 -23.28 -1.97
C GLY A 183 -3.17 -23.51 -2.80
N ARG A 184 -3.46 -24.78 -3.14
CA ARG A 184 -4.70 -25.16 -3.81
C ARG A 184 -5.92 -24.91 -2.94
N THR A 185 -5.85 -25.22 -1.64
CA THR A 185 -6.96 -25.05 -0.70
C THR A 185 -7.33 -23.58 -0.57
N MET A 186 -6.34 -22.69 -0.34
CA MET A 186 -6.55 -21.24 -0.30
C MET A 186 -7.23 -20.74 -1.58
N ARG A 187 -6.69 -21.11 -2.75
CA ARG A 187 -7.24 -20.69 -4.04
C ARG A 187 -8.69 -21.14 -4.23
N MET A 188 -9.01 -22.39 -3.85
CA MET A 188 -10.37 -22.91 -3.96
C MET A 188 -11.35 -22.17 -3.04
N LEU A 189 -10.96 -21.91 -1.79
CA LEU A 189 -11.83 -21.20 -0.84
C LEU A 189 -12.08 -19.76 -1.26
N VAL A 190 -11.04 -19.02 -1.65
CA VAL A 190 -11.17 -17.62 -2.08
C VAL A 190 -12.05 -17.51 -3.32
N ASN A 191 -11.84 -18.36 -4.34
CA ASN A 191 -12.64 -18.30 -5.56
C ASN A 191 -14.12 -18.65 -5.35
N ASN A 192 -14.44 -19.47 -4.34
CA ASN A 192 -15.81 -19.85 -4.02
C ASN A 192 -16.55 -18.77 -3.21
N ALA A 193 -15.84 -17.80 -2.63
CA ALA A 193 -16.38 -16.75 -1.78
C ALA A 193 -16.06 -15.36 -2.33
N LEU A 194 -15.89 -15.23 -3.66
CA LEU A 194 -15.45 -13.99 -4.29
C LEU A 194 -16.47 -12.83 -4.13
N ASP A 195 -17.76 -13.15 -4.01
CA ASP A 195 -18.87 -12.18 -3.93
C ASP A 195 -19.34 -11.93 -2.48
N ASP A 196 -18.79 -12.66 -1.49
CA ASP A 196 -19.20 -12.62 -0.07
C ASP A 196 -18.43 -11.57 0.77
#